data_AF-A0A7Y0MDL8-F1
#
_entry.id   AF-A0A7Y0MDL8-F1
#
_cell.length_a   1.000
_cell.length_b   1.000
_cell.length_c   1.000
_cell.angle_alpha   90.00
_cell.angle_beta   90.00
_cell.angle_gamma   90.00
#
_symmetry.space_group_name_H-M   'P 1'
#
loop_
_entity.id
_entity.type
_entity.pdbx_description
1 polymer ?
#
loop_
_entity_poly.entity_id
_entity_poly.type
_entity_poly.pdbx_seq_one_letter_code
_entity_poly.pdbx_strand_id
1 'polypeptide(L)'
;MDIPRGLAVLAVAALALTGCGDSSGNESAGCMEAFAAADKERELQDTDKFLEPAFTACSNLSEFEAASEAHQGVLGNTLPSRYVTERCQNEAALAETPLCTSLGTGY
;
A
#
# COMPACT_ATOMS: atom_id res chain seq x y z
N MET A 1 39.15 21.35 -44.74
CA MET A 1 39.37 20.66 -43.44
C MET A 1 38.04 20.68 -42.73
N ASP A 2 37.36 19.54 -42.78
CA ASP A 2 35.96 19.33 -42.39
C ASP A 2 35.92 19.01 -40.89
N ILE A 3 35.16 19.77 -40.10
CA ILE A 3 34.99 19.55 -38.66
C ILE A 3 33.68 18.78 -38.49
N PRO A 4 33.70 17.47 -38.15
CA PRO A 4 32.46 16.75 -37.91
C PRO A 4 31.82 17.28 -36.62
N ARG A 5 30.64 17.92 -36.78
CA ARG A 5 29.72 18.32 -35.71
C ARG A 5 29.06 17.05 -35.12
N GLY A 6 29.86 16.26 -34.42
CA GLY A 6 29.40 15.10 -33.67
C GLY A 6 29.62 15.32 -32.18
N LEU A 7 28.72 16.05 -31.54
CA LEU A 7 28.59 16.05 -30.08
C LEU A 7 27.10 16.15 -29.78
N ALA A 8 26.47 14.97 -29.78
CA ALA A 8 25.16 14.74 -29.21
C ALA A 8 25.24 15.10 -27.71
N VAL A 9 24.67 16.25 -27.35
CA VAL A 9 24.39 16.58 -25.97
C VAL A 9 23.23 15.67 -25.55
N LEU A 10 23.57 14.53 -24.96
CA LEU A 10 22.62 13.75 -24.18
C LEU A 10 22.19 14.60 -22.99
N ALA A 11 21.00 15.19 -23.11
CA ALA A 11 20.28 15.74 -21.99
C ALA A 11 20.00 14.60 -21.02
N VAL A 12 20.80 14.51 -19.96
CA VAL A 12 20.48 13.69 -18.80
C VAL A 12 19.25 14.33 -18.19
N ALA A 13 18.09 13.74 -18.45
CA ALA A 13 16.88 14.07 -17.74
C ALA A 13 17.19 13.85 -16.26
N ALA A 14 17.30 14.96 -15.52
CA ALA A 14 17.19 14.94 -14.07
C ALA A 14 15.82 14.33 -13.77
N LEU A 15 15.80 13.04 -13.41
CA LEU A 15 14.63 12.45 -12.77
C LEU A 15 14.40 13.26 -11.51
N ALA A 16 13.36 14.07 -11.59
CA ALA A 16 12.89 14.90 -10.52
C ALA A 16 12.69 14.03 -9.28
N LEU A 17 13.55 14.24 -8.28
CA LEU A 17 13.14 14.15 -6.90
C LEU A 17 12.15 15.30 -6.63
N THR A 18 10.92 15.16 -7.12
CA THR A 18 9.77 15.87 -6.55
C THR A 18 9.18 14.96 -5.49
N GLY A 19 9.69 15.13 -4.28
CA GLY A 19 8.98 14.69 -3.10
C GLY A 19 7.67 15.44 -2.92
N CYS A 20 6.80 14.82 -2.13
CA CYS A 20 5.94 15.46 -1.13
C CYS A 20 5.04 16.59 -1.65
N GLY A 21 3.79 16.27 -1.99
CA GLY A 21 2.80 17.29 -2.30
C GLY A 21 1.44 16.79 -2.78
N ASP A 22 0.79 15.89 -2.04
CA ASP A 22 -0.69 15.86 -1.93
C ASP A 22 -1.09 15.08 -0.66
N SER A 23 -0.82 15.68 0.51
CA SER A 23 -1.42 15.23 1.76
C SER A 23 -2.81 15.83 1.83
N SER A 24 -3.85 14.98 1.76
CA SER A 24 -5.23 15.14 2.27
C SER A 24 -6.28 14.40 1.39
N GLY A 25 -5.91 13.75 0.29
CA GLY A 25 -6.86 13.02 -0.57
C GLY A 25 -6.39 11.66 -1.12
N ASN A 26 -5.16 11.24 -0.82
CA ASN A 26 -4.52 10.06 -1.43
C ASN A 26 -4.32 8.89 -0.46
N GLU A 27 -4.54 9.09 0.84
CA GLU A 27 -4.36 8.05 1.87
C GLU A 27 -5.32 6.87 1.66
N SER A 28 -6.60 7.14 1.44
CA SER A 28 -7.59 6.08 1.15
C SER A 28 -7.42 5.46 -0.24
N ALA A 29 -6.82 6.17 -1.21
CA ALA A 29 -6.58 5.66 -2.55
C ALA A 29 -5.54 4.54 -2.54
N GLY A 30 -4.44 4.71 -1.79
CA GLY A 30 -3.41 3.67 -1.63
C GLY A 30 -3.95 2.40 -0.96
N CYS A 31 -4.81 2.56 0.06
CA CYS A 31 -5.47 1.44 0.73
C CYS A 31 -6.34 0.63 -0.24
N MET A 32 -7.19 1.30 -1.02
CA MET A 32 -8.01 0.63 -2.04
C MET A 32 -7.19 -0.04 -3.14
N GLU A 33 -6.09 0.57 -3.60
CA GLU A 33 -5.21 -0.05 -4.60
C GLU A 33 -4.52 -1.31 -4.06
N ALA A 34 -4.11 -1.32 -2.80
CA ALA A 34 -3.54 -2.50 -2.16
C ALA A 34 -4.56 -3.66 -2.10
N PHE A 35 -5.83 -3.37 -1.78
CA PHE A 35 -6.90 -4.36 -1.83
C PHE A 35 -7.22 -4.81 -3.25
N ALA A 36 -7.20 -3.91 -4.24
CA ALA A 36 -7.39 -4.27 -5.64
C ALA A 36 -6.26 -5.18 -6.17
N ALA A 37 -5.03 -5.01 -5.67
CA ALA A 37 -3.92 -5.91 -5.96
C ALA A 37 -4.14 -7.28 -5.31
N ALA A 38 -4.53 -7.34 -4.05
CA ALA A 38 -4.87 -8.59 -3.36
C ALA A 38 -6.05 -9.33 -4.02
N ASP A 39 -7.06 -8.59 -4.49
CA ASP A 39 -8.24 -9.15 -5.16
C ASP A 39 -7.91 -9.85 -6.48
N LYS A 40 -6.95 -9.31 -7.25
CA LYS A 40 -6.46 -9.94 -8.49
C LYS A 40 -5.78 -11.27 -8.24
N GLU A 41 -5.15 -11.40 -7.08
CA GLU A 41 -4.36 -12.56 -6.68
C GLU A 41 -5.13 -13.46 -5.69
N ARG A 42 -6.44 -13.22 -5.46
CA ARG A 42 -7.25 -13.96 -4.47
C ARG A 42 -7.40 -15.46 -4.74
N GLU A 43 -7.16 -15.87 -5.99
CA GLU A 43 -7.17 -17.29 -6.38
C GLU A 43 -5.85 -17.98 -5.99
N LEU A 44 -4.84 -17.22 -5.60
CA LEU A 44 -3.59 -17.74 -5.04
C LEU A 44 -3.77 -17.99 -3.54
N GLN A 45 -3.24 -19.14 -3.07
CA GLN A 45 -3.36 -19.59 -1.67
C GLN A 45 -2.72 -18.63 -0.64
N ASP A 46 -1.91 -17.67 -1.10
CA ASP A 46 -1.16 -16.70 -0.27
C ASP A 46 -1.75 -15.28 -0.34
N THR A 47 -3.09 -15.14 -0.48
CA THR A 47 -3.76 -13.81 -0.51
C THR A 47 -3.33 -12.90 0.67
N ASP A 48 -3.03 -13.51 1.81
CA ASP A 48 -2.49 -12.88 3.01
C ASP A 48 -1.22 -12.05 2.74
N LYS A 49 -0.28 -12.54 1.92
CA LYS A 49 0.93 -11.78 1.55
C LYS A 49 0.61 -10.57 0.68
N PHE A 50 -0.41 -10.68 -0.17
CA PHE A 50 -0.84 -9.57 -1.02
C PHE A 50 -1.60 -8.50 -0.24
N LEU A 51 -2.01 -8.80 1.00
CA LEU A 51 -2.63 -7.86 1.93
C LEU A 51 -1.63 -7.11 2.81
N GLU A 52 -0.37 -7.56 2.96
CA GLU A 52 0.66 -6.84 3.72
C GLU A 52 0.84 -5.37 3.28
N PRO A 53 0.84 -5.04 1.96
CA PRO A 53 0.88 -3.65 1.51
C PRO A 53 -0.26 -2.79 2.06
N ALA A 54 -1.43 -3.37 2.34
CA ALA A 54 -2.57 -2.63 2.90
C ALA A 54 -2.29 -2.15 4.33
N PHE A 55 -1.44 -2.82 5.11
CA PHE A 55 -1.06 -2.35 6.45
C PHE A 55 -0.23 -1.07 6.39
N THR A 56 0.56 -0.90 5.32
CA THR A 56 1.34 0.33 5.10
C THR A 56 0.53 1.42 4.41
N ALA A 57 -0.41 1.03 3.53
CA ALA A 57 -1.17 1.96 2.71
C ALA A 57 -2.43 2.51 3.39
N CYS A 58 -3.08 1.72 4.26
CA CYS A 58 -4.24 2.16 5.02
C CYS A 58 -3.78 2.90 6.28
N SER A 59 -4.37 4.07 6.53
CA SER A 59 -3.99 4.93 7.67
C SER A 59 -4.72 4.55 8.95
N ASN A 60 -5.87 3.88 8.84
CA ASN A 60 -6.66 3.44 9.98
C ASN A 60 -7.61 2.28 9.64
N LEU A 61 -8.20 1.67 10.68
CA LEU A 61 -9.12 0.54 10.54
C LEU A 61 -10.35 0.87 9.67
N SER A 62 -10.87 2.10 9.73
CA SER A 62 -12.04 2.47 8.93
C SER A 62 -11.74 2.48 7.43
N GLU A 63 -10.54 2.89 7.02
CA GLU A 63 -10.11 2.80 5.61
C GLU A 63 -9.95 1.36 5.16
N PHE A 64 -9.36 0.52 6.02
CA PHE A 64 -9.19 -0.90 5.75
C PHE A 64 -10.54 -1.63 5.64
N GLU A 65 -11.49 -1.31 6.51
CA GLU A 65 -12.86 -1.82 6.45
C GLU A 65 -13.55 -1.41 5.15
N ALA A 66 -13.50 -0.12 4.78
CA ALA A 66 -14.09 0.36 3.54
C ALA A 66 -13.47 -0.31 2.29
N ALA A 67 -12.16 -0.50 2.26
CA ALA A 67 -11.48 -1.19 1.17
C ALA A 67 -11.85 -2.69 1.12
N SER A 68 -11.97 -3.35 2.29
CA SER A 68 -12.43 -4.73 2.37
C SER A 68 -13.89 -4.89 1.93
N GLU A 69 -14.76 -3.92 2.20
CA GLU A 69 -16.15 -3.92 1.76
C GLU A 69 -16.26 -3.73 0.24
N ALA A 70 -15.37 -2.94 -0.35
CA ALA A 70 -15.29 -2.76 -1.80
C ALA A 70 -14.74 -4.00 -2.53
N HIS A 71 -13.89 -4.79 -1.86
CA HIS A 71 -13.26 -6.00 -2.40
C HIS A 71 -13.69 -7.25 -1.63
N GLN A 72 -15.00 -7.52 -1.64
CA GLN A 72 -15.59 -8.67 -0.97
C GLN A 72 -14.99 -9.97 -1.51
N GLY A 73 -14.36 -10.74 -0.62
CA GLY A 73 -13.69 -12.01 -0.95
C GLY A 73 -12.20 -12.02 -0.65
N VAL A 74 -11.55 -10.85 -0.58
CA VAL A 74 -10.12 -10.75 -0.25
C VAL A 74 -9.83 -11.27 1.16
N LEU A 75 -10.67 -10.91 2.15
CA LEU A 75 -10.58 -11.44 3.52
C LEU A 75 -11.41 -12.72 3.74
N GLY A 76 -12.06 -13.23 2.69
CA GLY A 76 -13.03 -14.31 2.81
C GLY A 76 -14.16 -13.98 3.79
N ASN A 77 -14.34 -14.83 4.81
CA ASN A 77 -15.34 -14.65 5.88
C ASN A 77 -14.76 -14.00 7.15
N THR A 78 -13.53 -13.50 7.10
CA THR A 78 -12.87 -12.89 8.25
C THR A 78 -13.30 -11.44 8.40
N LEU A 79 -13.66 -11.04 9.62
CA LEU A 79 -13.96 -9.64 9.91
C LEU A 79 -12.70 -8.78 9.76
N PRO A 80 -12.75 -7.62 9.08
CA PRO A 80 -11.56 -6.80 8.84
C PRO A 80 -10.87 -6.37 10.13
N SER A 81 -11.64 -5.92 11.13
CA SER A 81 -11.13 -5.58 12.46
C SER A 81 -10.39 -6.74 13.12
N ARG A 82 -10.96 -7.94 13.09
CA ARG A 82 -10.33 -9.14 13.64
C ARG A 82 -9.03 -9.47 12.90
N TYR A 83 -9.05 -9.45 11.56
CA TYR A 83 -7.88 -9.73 10.73
C TYR A 83 -6.74 -8.77 11.02
N VAL A 84 -7.01 -7.46 11.04
CA VAL A 84 -6.00 -6.44 11.32
C VAL A 84 -5.44 -6.62 12.73
N THR A 85 -6.29 -6.81 13.75
CA THR A 85 -5.83 -7.03 15.13
C THR A 85 -4.95 -8.28 15.24
N GLU A 86 -5.38 -9.41 14.68
CA GLU A 86 -4.61 -10.67 14.72
C GLU A 86 -3.23 -10.49 14.04
N ARG A 87 -3.16 -9.84 12.87
CA ARG A 87 -1.89 -9.62 12.15
C ARG A 87 -0.98 -8.63 12.89
N CYS A 88 -1.51 -7.51 13.36
CA CYS A 88 -0.75 -6.53 14.13
C CYS A 88 -0.15 -7.10 15.43
N GLN A 89 -0.82 -8.07 16.07
CA GLN A 89 -0.33 -8.72 17.29
C GLN A 89 0.69 -9.84 17.01
N ASN A 90 0.49 -10.61 15.94
CA ASN A 90 1.29 -11.80 15.67
C ASN A 90 2.50 -11.52 14.77
N GLU A 91 2.50 -10.41 14.02
CA GLU A 91 3.58 -10.08 13.10
C GLU A 91 4.31 -8.80 13.48
N ALA A 92 5.50 -9.00 14.05
CA ALA A 92 6.38 -7.90 14.44
C ALA A 92 6.74 -6.96 13.27
N ALA A 93 6.76 -7.47 12.03
CA ALA A 93 7.03 -6.65 10.84
C ALA A 93 5.92 -5.63 10.56
N LEU A 94 4.69 -5.89 11.00
CA LEU A 94 3.54 -5.01 10.80
C LEU A 94 3.32 -4.04 11.97
N ALA A 95 3.93 -4.30 13.13
CA ALA A 95 3.69 -3.55 14.37
C ALA A 95 3.89 -2.03 14.23
N GLU A 96 4.85 -1.59 13.42
CA GLU A 96 5.17 -0.17 13.21
C GLU A 96 4.44 0.44 12.00
N THR A 97 3.57 -0.30 11.35
CA THR A 97 2.81 0.22 10.20
C THR A 97 1.78 1.27 10.64
N PRO A 98 1.38 2.21 9.76
CA PRO A 98 0.35 3.19 10.05
C PRO A 98 -0.95 2.56 10.55
N LEU A 99 -1.40 1.48 9.90
CA LEU A 99 -2.63 0.78 10.30
C LEU A 99 -2.52 0.22 11.72
N CYS A 100 -1.46 -0.52 12.06
CA CYS A 100 -1.29 -1.08 13.40
C CYS A 100 -1.07 0.00 14.47
N THR A 101 -0.35 1.06 14.13
CA THR A 101 -0.13 2.21 15.03
C THR A 101 -1.45 2.95 15.31
N SER A 102 -2.33 3.05 14.32
CA SER A 102 -3.63 3.73 14.44
C SER A 102 -4.58 3.07 15.43
N LEU A 103 -4.43 1.76 15.66
CA LEU A 103 -5.24 1.03 16.63
C LEU A 103 -4.92 1.50 18.05
N GLY A 104 -3.67 1.87 18.32
CA GLY A 104 -3.18 2.33 19.62
C GLY A 104 -2.43 1.23 20.39
N THR A 105 -1.51 1.64 21.27
CA THR A 105 -0.74 0.74 22.14
C THR A 105 -1.64 0.20 23.26
N GLY A 106 -2.34 -0.92 23.03
CA GLY A 106 -3.17 -1.50 24.09
C GLY A 106 -4.20 -2.56 23.68
N TYR A 107 -3.93 -3.34 22.63
CA TYR A 107 -4.77 -4.49 22.24
C TYR A 107 -3.98 -5.78 22.39
#